data_AF-A0A2R9SLE0-F1
#
_entry.id   AF-A0A2R9SLE0-F1
#
_cell.length_a   1.000
_cell.length_b   1.000
_cell.length_c   1.000
_cell.angle_alpha   90.00
_cell.angle_beta   90.00
_cell.angle_gamma   90.00
#
_symmetry.space_group_name_H-M   'P 1'
#
loop_
_entity.id
_entity.type
_entity.pdbx_description
1 polymer ?
#
loop_
_entity_poly.entity_id
_entity_poly.type
_entity_poly.pdbx_seq_one_letter_code
_entity_poly.pdbx_strand_id
1 'polypeptide(L)'
;MALTSLAGISLRKGDMTQAIQKVTDSLGINKHYMPSIKLLLDITKNTSFKDAFEFISKTWEISSLDDLKEMIGVLYKLRHPLLYGFCELYNHNVDKSILAAGYLYSKRYNEAASIWYEIEHIVDVDELEDVMLCSILTKDKVLIQKYKHKFSLREKDYKLIIRCLEREELNNNHWAKDLEQLLVRFFEKLIQLHEFDTIDYFVSQMTSYNLQFSFAKILANYGFNDIAINIMDLQLPNVDRDALVWIADQLAAVGNYNESMRFYEFANEQESTFNVLESMYQICIKNNDSYKLFNLIQAMKNSTPKSKWANKLEHYNFLSR
;
A
#
# COMPACT_ATOMS: atom_id res chain seq x y z
N MET A 1 -13.51 -15.53 -8.05
CA MET A 1 -12.45 -15.05 -8.98
C MET A 1 -12.95 -13.91 -9.88
N ALA A 2 -13.88 -14.13 -10.81
CA ALA A 2 -14.37 -13.05 -11.70
C ALA A 2 -15.01 -11.86 -10.95
N LEU A 3 -15.84 -12.15 -9.94
CA LEU A 3 -16.48 -11.11 -9.11
C LEU A 3 -15.45 -10.27 -8.34
N THR A 4 -14.42 -10.90 -7.76
CA THR A 4 -13.34 -10.22 -7.05
C THR A 4 -12.50 -9.33 -7.98
N SER A 5 -12.20 -9.80 -9.19
CA SER A 5 -11.51 -8.99 -10.20
C SER A 5 -12.33 -7.77 -10.61
N LEU A 6 -13.64 -7.95 -10.80
CA LEU A 6 -14.56 -6.84 -11.10
C LEU A 6 -14.64 -5.85 -9.94
N ALA A 7 -14.75 -6.33 -8.71
CA ALA A 7 -14.75 -5.49 -7.52
C ALA A 7 -13.47 -4.64 -7.43
N GLY A 8 -12.30 -5.23 -7.70
CA GLY A 8 -11.04 -4.48 -7.74
C GLY A 8 -10.99 -3.43 -8.86
N ILE A 9 -11.62 -3.68 -10.01
CA ILE A 9 -11.77 -2.68 -11.08
C ILE A 9 -12.70 -1.56 -10.64
N SER A 10 -13.85 -1.87 -10.03
CA SER A 10 -14.82 -0.89 -9.53
C SER A 10 -14.19 0.01 -8.46
N LEU A 11 -13.42 -0.58 -7.54
CA LEU A 11 -12.67 0.16 -6.52
C LEU A 11 -11.68 1.15 -7.16
N ARG A 12 -10.90 0.71 -8.16
CA ARG A 12 -9.99 1.59 -8.92
C ARG A 12 -10.70 2.70 -9.71
N LYS A 13 -11.97 2.49 -10.07
CA LYS A 13 -12.81 3.49 -10.75
C LYS A 13 -13.54 4.42 -9.77
N GLY A 14 -13.40 4.22 -8.46
CA GLY A 14 -14.13 4.98 -7.43
C GLY A 14 -15.59 4.56 -7.25
N ASP A 15 -16.05 3.48 -7.89
CA ASP A 15 -17.41 2.95 -7.72
C ASP A 15 -17.48 2.01 -6.50
N MET A 16 -17.56 2.62 -5.32
CA MET A 16 -17.59 1.90 -4.04
C MET A 16 -18.82 1.01 -3.90
N THR A 17 -19.99 1.46 -4.35
CA THR A 17 -21.24 0.70 -4.26
C THR A 17 -21.13 -0.61 -5.04
N GLN A 18 -20.62 -0.54 -6.28
CA GLN A 18 -20.42 -1.74 -7.09
C GLN A 18 -19.33 -2.63 -6.52
N ALA A 19 -18.24 -2.06 -6.00
CA ALA A 19 -17.17 -2.83 -5.35
C ALA A 19 -17.70 -3.64 -4.17
N ILE A 20 -18.45 -3.01 -3.27
CA ILE A 20 -19.06 -3.65 -2.09
C ILE A 20 -19.99 -4.78 -2.51
N GLN A 21 -20.93 -4.53 -3.43
CA GLN A 21 -21.86 -5.55 -3.90
C GLN A 21 -21.13 -6.79 -4.43
N LYS A 22 -20.09 -6.59 -5.26
CA LYS A 22 -19.34 -7.69 -5.87
C LYS A 22 -18.50 -8.47 -4.86
N VAL A 23 -17.98 -7.83 -3.82
CA VAL A 23 -17.31 -8.52 -2.70
C VAL A 23 -18.31 -9.36 -1.92
N THR A 24 -19.46 -8.80 -1.55
CA THR A 24 -20.53 -9.51 -0.82
C THR A 24 -21.03 -10.71 -1.62
N ASP A 25 -21.32 -10.54 -2.92
CA ASP A 25 -21.72 -11.64 -3.80
C ASP A 25 -20.67 -12.76 -3.81
N SER A 26 -19.39 -12.39 -3.86
CA SER A 26 -18.30 -13.36 -3.88
C SER A 26 -18.14 -14.12 -2.56
N LEU A 27 -18.32 -13.45 -1.42
CA LEU A 27 -18.28 -14.08 -0.09
C LEU A 27 -19.52 -14.92 0.17
N GLY A 28 -20.67 -14.57 -0.40
CA GLY A 28 -21.88 -15.40 -0.39
C GLY A 28 -21.70 -16.74 -1.12
N ILE A 29 -20.87 -16.79 -2.17
CA ILE A 29 -20.55 -18.04 -2.89
C ILE A 29 -19.50 -18.87 -2.13
N ASN A 30 -18.43 -18.22 -1.66
CA ASN A 30 -17.40 -18.86 -0.86
C ASN A 30 -16.94 -17.89 0.24
N LYS A 31 -17.45 -18.15 1.44
CA LYS A 31 -17.21 -17.38 2.66
C LYS A 31 -15.73 -17.25 3.00
N HIS A 32 -14.92 -18.22 2.60
CA HIS A 32 -13.50 -18.38 2.96
C HIS A 32 -12.55 -17.94 1.82
N TYR A 33 -13.09 -17.26 0.80
CA TYR A 33 -12.28 -16.84 -0.35
C TYR A 33 -11.38 -15.64 0.00
N MET A 34 -10.15 -15.94 0.40
CA MET A 34 -9.14 -14.96 0.86
C MET A 34 -9.01 -13.69 0.00
N PRO A 35 -9.01 -13.74 -1.35
CA PRO A 35 -8.93 -12.52 -2.15
C PRO A 35 -10.12 -11.57 -1.94
N SER A 36 -11.32 -12.10 -1.70
CA SER A 36 -12.48 -11.26 -1.41
C SER A 36 -12.47 -10.72 0.02
N ILE A 37 -11.95 -11.49 0.99
CA ILE A 37 -11.76 -10.99 2.37
C ILE A 37 -10.74 -9.85 2.39
N LYS A 38 -9.61 -10.01 1.68
CA LYS A 38 -8.63 -8.92 1.53
C LYS A 38 -9.28 -7.68 0.93
N LEU A 39 -10.07 -7.83 -0.13
CA LEU A 39 -10.74 -6.69 -0.77
C LEU A 39 -11.80 -6.04 0.14
N LEU A 40 -12.49 -6.83 0.97
CA LEU A 40 -13.40 -6.31 2.01
C LEU A 40 -12.65 -5.43 3.01
N LEU A 41 -11.47 -5.85 3.47
CA LEU A 41 -10.62 -5.10 4.38
C LEU A 41 -10.02 -3.85 3.70
N ASP A 42 -9.63 -3.95 2.43
CA ASP A 42 -9.13 -2.81 1.66
C ASP A 42 -10.21 -1.71 1.48
N ILE A 43 -11.49 -2.08 1.44
CA ILE A 43 -12.62 -1.13 1.40
C ILE A 43 -12.75 -0.37 2.72
N THR A 44 -12.44 -0.99 3.86
CA THR A 44 -12.58 -0.38 5.19
C THR A 44 -11.30 0.26 5.73
N LYS A 45 -10.21 0.25 4.97
CA LYS A 45 -8.88 0.70 5.43
C LYS A 45 -8.83 2.15 5.95
N ASN A 46 -9.73 3.02 5.49
CA ASN A 46 -9.81 4.43 5.85
C ASN A 46 -11.01 4.74 6.77
N THR A 47 -11.73 3.73 7.24
CA THR A 47 -12.89 3.89 8.11
C THR A 47 -12.49 3.78 9.57
N SER A 48 -13.31 4.32 10.49
CA SER A 48 -13.06 4.15 11.92
C SER A 48 -13.07 2.67 12.32
N PHE A 49 -12.34 2.31 13.37
CA PHE A 49 -12.33 0.94 13.90
C PHE A 49 -13.74 0.39 14.10
N LYS A 50 -14.62 1.20 14.73
CA LYS A 50 -15.99 0.79 15.03
C LYS A 50 -16.79 0.52 13.75
N ASP A 51 -16.72 1.42 12.79
CA ASP A 51 -17.47 1.29 11.54
C ASP A 51 -16.95 0.11 10.70
N ALA A 52 -15.62 -0.04 10.64
CA ALA A 52 -14.98 -1.16 9.96
C ALA A 52 -15.39 -2.50 10.60
N PHE A 53 -15.33 -2.59 11.94
CA PHE A 53 -15.73 -3.77 12.69
C PHE A 53 -17.20 -4.13 12.47
N GLU A 54 -18.11 -3.15 12.57
CA GLU A 54 -19.54 -3.37 12.32
C GLU A 54 -19.81 -3.79 10.88
N PHE A 55 -19.17 -3.14 9.90
CA PHE A 55 -19.33 -3.45 8.49
C PHE A 55 -18.86 -4.87 8.15
N ILE A 56 -17.67 -5.25 8.64
CA ILE A 56 -17.12 -6.59 8.43
C ILE A 56 -17.98 -7.64 9.12
N SER A 57 -18.41 -7.39 10.36
CA SER A 57 -19.27 -8.33 11.10
C SER A 57 -20.64 -8.53 10.43
N LYS A 58 -21.16 -7.51 9.73
CA LYS A 58 -22.40 -7.62 8.93
C LYS A 58 -22.19 -8.34 7.60
N THR A 59 -21.04 -8.13 6.96
CA THR A 59 -20.74 -8.68 5.62
C THR A 59 -20.23 -10.11 5.68
N TRP A 60 -19.52 -10.44 6.77
CA TRP A 60 -19.03 -11.77 7.05
C TRP A 60 -19.67 -12.28 8.34
N GLU A 61 -20.77 -13.01 8.18
CA GLU A 61 -21.57 -13.51 9.28
C GLU A 61 -20.77 -14.48 10.16
N ILE A 62 -20.53 -14.12 11.41
CA ILE A 62 -19.87 -15.00 12.40
C ILE A 62 -20.96 -15.81 13.08
N SER A 63 -21.23 -17.01 12.58
CA SER A 63 -22.27 -17.89 13.13
C SER A 63 -21.71 -19.00 14.02
N SER A 64 -20.39 -19.19 14.01
CA SER A 64 -19.71 -20.22 14.78
C SER A 64 -18.36 -19.75 15.35
N LEU A 65 -17.84 -20.53 16.30
CA LEU A 65 -16.52 -20.35 16.87
C LEU A 65 -15.39 -20.59 15.85
N ASP A 66 -15.61 -21.47 14.87
CA ASP A 66 -14.64 -21.72 13.80
C ASP A 66 -14.54 -20.53 12.85
N ASP A 67 -15.66 -19.86 12.55
CA ASP A 67 -15.65 -18.61 11.77
C ASP A 67 -14.84 -17.51 12.47
N LEU A 68 -15.00 -17.39 13.79
CA LEU A 68 -14.26 -16.42 14.58
C LEU A 68 -12.75 -16.72 14.57
N LYS A 69 -12.36 -17.99 14.74
CA LYS A 69 -10.95 -18.42 14.64
C LYS A 69 -10.38 -18.12 13.26
N GLU A 70 -11.14 -18.36 12.21
CA GLU A 70 -10.70 -18.07 10.86
C GLU A 70 -10.52 -16.56 10.65
N MET A 71 -11.43 -15.72 11.16
CA MET A 71 -11.26 -14.27 11.13
C MET A 71 -9.98 -13.83 11.80
N ILE A 72 -9.74 -14.34 13.01
CA ILE A 72 -8.52 -14.06 13.75
C ILE A 72 -7.30 -14.48 12.93
N GLY A 73 -7.32 -15.67 12.31
CA GLY A 73 -6.25 -16.14 11.44
C GLY A 73 -6.00 -15.23 10.22
N VAL A 74 -7.07 -14.76 9.57
CA VAL A 74 -6.97 -13.84 8.44
C VAL A 74 -6.43 -12.47 8.86
N LEU A 75 -6.97 -11.89 9.93
CA LEU A 75 -6.53 -10.60 10.45
C LEU A 75 -5.10 -10.67 10.97
N TYR A 76 -4.71 -11.80 11.57
CA TYR A 76 -3.33 -12.06 11.97
C TYR A 76 -2.43 -12.11 10.74
N LYS A 77 -2.75 -12.89 9.72
CA LYS A 77 -1.96 -12.95 8.49
C LYS A 77 -1.82 -11.59 7.79
N LEU A 78 -2.86 -10.76 7.83
CA LEU A 78 -2.85 -9.43 7.22
C LEU A 78 -2.29 -8.35 8.17
N ARG A 79 -2.05 -8.71 9.44
CA ARG A 79 -1.64 -7.78 10.50
C ARG A 79 -2.56 -6.56 10.54
N HIS A 80 -3.86 -6.84 10.60
CA HIS A 80 -4.91 -5.83 10.48
C HIS A 80 -5.27 -5.26 11.87
N PRO A 81 -5.51 -3.94 12.02
CA PRO A 81 -5.83 -3.31 13.30
C PRO A 81 -7.05 -3.89 14.04
N LEU A 82 -7.98 -4.52 13.31
CA LEU A 82 -9.16 -5.17 13.90
C LEU A 82 -8.84 -6.44 14.68
N LEU A 83 -7.65 -7.03 14.51
CA LEU A 83 -7.27 -8.32 15.12
C LEU A 83 -7.60 -8.35 16.62
N TYR A 84 -7.21 -7.32 17.36
CA TYR A 84 -7.41 -7.26 18.80
C TYR A 84 -8.90 -7.36 19.19
N GLY A 85 -9.79 -6.64 18.50
CA GLY A 85 -11.23 -6.70 18.80
C GLY A 85 -11.83 -8.08 18.56
N PHE A 86 -11.36 -8.81 17.56
CA PHE A 86 -11.77 -10.20 17.34
C PHE A 86 -11.15 -11.15 18.37
N CYS A 87 -9.93 -10.91 18.82
CA CYS A 87 -9.36 -11.64 19.96
C CYS A 87 -10.16 -11.42 21.25
N GLU A 88 -10.66 -10.20 21.49
CA GLU A 88 -11.54 -9.89 22.64
C GLU A 88 -12.85 -10.68 22.57
N LEU A 89 -13.49 -10.80 21.40
CA LEU A 89 -14.67 -11.66 21.21
C LEU A 89 -14.38 -13.12 21.52
N TYR A 90 -13.12 -13.56 21.37
CA TYR A 90 -12.68 -14.91 21.72
C TYR A 90 -12.14 -15.03 23.14
N ASN A 91 -12.41 -14.05 24.01
CA ASN A 91 -11.90 -13.98 25.39
C ASN A 91 -10.39 -14.16 25.49
N HIS A 92 -9.65 -13.68 24.48
CA HIS A 92 -8.20 -13.82 24.35
C HIS A 92 -7.68 -15.27 24.38
N ASN A 93 -8.53 -16.26 24.06
CA ASN A 93 -8.13 -17.66 23.99
C ASN A 93 -7.37 -17.98 22.69
N VAL A 94 -6.29 -17.24 22.43
CA VAL A 94 -5.44 -17.35 21.23
C VAL A 94 -3.99 -17.53 21.62
N ASP A 95 -3.16 -17.97 20.67
CA ASP A 95 -1.72 -18.08 20.89
C ASP A 95 -1.10 -16.72 21.25
N LYS A 96 -0.04 -16.75 22.07
CA LYS A 96 0.63 -15.54 22.56
C LYS A 96 1.10 -14.62 21.43
N SER A 97 1.60 -15.16 20.31
CA SER A 97 2.05 -14.34 19.18
C SER A 97 0.91 -13.60 18.49
N ILE A 98 -0.26 -14.26 18.34
CA ILE A 98 -1.48 -13.63 17.82
C ILE A 98 -1.92 -12.50 18.75
N LEU A 99 -1.92 -12.74 20.07
CA LEU A 99 -2.29 -11.72 21.05
C LEU A 99 -1.31 -10.54 21.06
N ALA A 100 -0.01 -10.81 20.99
CA ALA A 100 1.03 -9.77 20.92
C ALA A 100 0.90 -8.91 19.66
N ALA A 101 0.65 -9.54 18.50
CA ALA A 101 0.33 -8.82 17.27
C ALA A 101 -0.98 -8.02 17.42
N GLY A 102 -2.01 -8.59 18.04
CA GLY A 102 -3.25 -7.87 18.36
C GLY A 102 -2.98 -6.58 19.14
N TYR A 103 -2.19 -6.65 20.22
CA TYR A 103 -1.78 -5.47 20.97
C TYR A 103 -0.96 -4.48 20.15
N LEU A 104 0.01 -4.95 19.37
CA LEU A 104 0.84 -4.10 18.49
C LEU A 104 -0.02 -3.30 17.50
N TYR A 105 -0.90 -3.98 16.76
CA TYR A 105 -1.71 -3.34 15.72
C TYR A 105 -2.93 -2.57 16.26
N SER A 106 -3.18 -2.65 17.57
CA SER A 106 -4.13 -1.79 18.32
C SER A 106 -3.44 -0.68 19.12
N LYS A 107 -2.15 -0.43 18.86
CA LYS A 107 -1.31 0.60 19.48
C LYS A 107 -1.02 0.43 20.98
N ARG A 108 -1.22 -0.78 21.50
CA ARG A 108 -0.89 -1.18 22.88
C ARG A 108 0.53 -1.75 22.94
N TYR A 109 1.50 -0.88 22.64
CA TYR A 109 2.87 -1.31 22.37
C TYR A 109 3.58 -1.93 23.58
N ASN A 110 3.31 -1.43 24.79
CA ASN A 110 3.93 -1.94 26.01
C ASN A 110 3.38 -3.33 26.37
N GLU A 111 2.08 -3.55 26.17
CA GLU A 111 1.43 -4.84 26.34
C GLU A 111 1.96 -5.85 25.32
N ALA A 112 2.10 -5.44 24.05
CA ALA A 112 2.72 -6.26 23.02
C ALA A 112 4.15 -6.64 23.39
N ALA A 113 4.99 -5.67 23.78
CA ALA A 113 6.37 -5.91 24.20
C ALA A 113 6.45 -6.88 25.38
N SER A 114 5.59 -6.74 26.37
CA SER A 114 5.53 -7.62 27.54
C SER A 114 5.31 -9.08 27.14
N ILE A 115 4.38 -9.34 26.21
CA ILE A 115 4.15 -10.71 25.70
C ILE A 115 5.34 -11.21 24.89
N TRP A 116 5.95 -10.36 24.05
CA TRP A 116 7.16 -10.74 23.32
C TRP A 116 8.34 -11.07 24.26
N TYR A 117 8.40 -10.52 25.47
CA TYR A 117 9.36 -10.96 26.49
C TYR A 117 9.08 -12.34 27.06
N GLU A 118 7.84 -12.82 27.05
CA GLU A 118 7.48 -14.15 27.54
C GLU A 118 7.66 -15.26 26.50
N ILE A 119 7.66 -14.91 25.20
CA ILE A 119 7.83 -15.89 24.12
C ILE A 119 9.30 -16.32 24.04
N GLU A 120 9.62 -17.60 24.23
CA GLU A 120 11.01 -18.07 24.17
C GLU A 120 11.50 -18.29 22.73
N HIS A 121 10.58 -18.68 21.84
CA HIS A 121 10.90 -19.09 20.49
C HIS A 121 9.93 -18.46 19.50
N ILE A 122 10.47 -17.60 18.63
CA ILE A 122 9.79 -17.11 17.44
C ILE A 122 10.04 -18.09 16.31
N VAL A 123 8.96 -18.44 15.60
CA VAL A 123 8.96 -19.47 14.56
C VAL A 123 8.85 -18.83 13.17
N ASP A 124 8.19 -17.68 13.06
CA ASP A 124 7.88 -17.02 11.79
C ASP A 124 8.73 -15.76 11.56
N VAL A 125 9.03 -15.46 10.29
CA VAL A 125 9.65 -14.20 9.85
C VAL A 125 8.71 -13.03 10.14
N ASP A 126 7.40 -13.19 9.94
CA ASP A 126 6.44 -12.11 10.19
C ASP A 126 6.41 -11.71 11.67
N GLU A 127 6.59 -12.68 12.59
CA GLU A 127 6.71 -12.42 14.03
C GLU A 127 8.00 -11.66 14.38
N LEU A 128 9.11 -11.93 13.70
CA LEU A 128 10.35 -11.16 13.86
C LEU A 128 10.18 -9.71 13.40
N GLU A 129 9.45 -9.49 12.30
CA GLU A 129 9.11 -8.16 11.83
C GLU A 129 8.23 -7.41 12.83
N ASP A 130 7.24 -8.07 13.43
CA ASP A 130 6.41 -7.49 14.48
C ASP A 130 7.24 -7.10 15.72
N VAL A 131 8.17 -7.97 16.14
CA VAL A 131 9.09 -7.66 17.24
C VAL A 131 9.97 -6.46 16.92
N MET A 132 10.50 -6.38 15.70
CA MET A 132 11.33 -5.25 15.31
C MET A 132 10.52 -3.94 15.25
N LEU A 133 9.33 -3.98 14.66
CA LEU A 133 8.41 -2.83 14.64
C LEU A 133 8.05 -2.39 16.06
N CYS A 134 7.67 -3.34 16.93
CA CYS A 134 7.37 -3.08 18.33
C CYS A 134 8.55 -2.42 19.03
N SER A 135 9.77 -2.95 18.85
CA SER A 135 11.00 -2.40 19.44
C SER A 135 11.31 -0.98 18.94
N ILE A 136 11.04 -0.67 17.67
CA ILE A 136 11.21 0.68 17.11
C ILE A 136 10.20 1.66 17.72
N LEU A 137 8.94 1.26 17.87
CA LEU A 137 7.88 2.10 18.41
C LEU A 137 8.04 2.34 19.91
N THR A 138 8.50 1.34 20.68
CA THR A 138 8.77 1.47 22.12
C THR A 138 10.18 1.98 22.43
N LYS A 139 11.06 2.08 21.42
CA LYS A 139 12.50 2.33 21.57
C LYS A 139 13.18 1.30 22.48
N ASP A 140 12.66 0.08 22.55
CA ASP A 140 13.14 -0.98 23.43
C ASP A 140 14.27 -1.79 22.79
N LYS A 141 15.50 -1.45 23.16
CA LYS A 141 16.70 -2.17 22.70
C LYS A 141 16.83 -3.56 23.29
N VAL A 142 16.30 -3.79 24.48
CA VAL A 142 16.45 -5.08 25.17
C VAL A 142 15.61 -6.13 24.45
N LEU A 143 14.42 -5.74 23.98
CA LEU A 143 13.53 -6.60 23.21
C LEU A 143 14.17 -7.07 21.91
N ILE A 144 14.71 -6.16 21.11
CA ILE A 144 15.37 -6.53 19.84
C ILE A 144 16.67 -7.31 20.07
N GLN A 145 17.39 -7.07 21.18
CA GLN A 145 18.59 -7.83 21.55
C GLN A 145 18.27 -9.29 21.89
N LYS A 146 17.17 -9.54 22.62
CA LYS A 146 16.69 -10.90 22.93
C LYS A 146 16.60 -11.77 21.66
N TYR A 147 16.13 -11.19 20.56
CA TYR A 147 15.94 -11.88 19.29
C TYR A 147 17.05 -11.65 18.26
N LYS A 148 18.16 -10.99 18.62
CA LYS A 148 19.28 -10.66 17.70
C LYS A 148 19.71 -11.85 16.83
N HIS A 149 19.85 -13.02 17.43
CA HIS A 149 20.33 -14.24 16.79
C HIS A 149 19.33 -14.89 15.80
N LYS A 150 18.06 -14.46 15.81
CA LYS A 150 17.02 -14.93 14.89
C LYS A 150 16.92 -14.08 13.64
N PHE A 151 17.39 -12.83 13.70
CA PHE A 151 17.43 -11.98 12.53
C PHE A 151 18.56 -12.42 11.59
N SER A 152 18.23 -12.63 10.32
CA SER A 152 19.22 -12.85 9.24
C SER A 152 19.86 -11.53 8.79
N LEU A 153 20.34 -10.72 9.75
CA LEU A 153 20.92 -9.40 9.50
C LEU A 153 22.44 -9.45 9.66
N ARG A 154 23.15 -8.70 8.80
CA ARG A 154 24.58 -8.46 8.99
C ARG A 154 24.78 -7.53 10.18
N GLU A 155 25.91 -7.64 10.87
CA GLU A 155 26.20 -6.82 12.06
C GLU A 155 26.10 -5.31 11.79
N LYS A 156 26.48 -4.85 10.58
CA LYS A 156 26.33 -3.46 10.17
C LYS A 156 24.86 -3.01 10.08
N ASP A 157 23.98 -3.89 9.58
CA ASP A 157 22.56 -3.61 9.37
C ASP A 157 21.82 -3.65 10.72
N TYR A 158 22.21 -4.58 11.61
CA TYR A 158 21.73 -4.61 12.99
C TYR A 158 22.10 -3.34 13.77
N LYS A 159 23.36 -2.88 13.67
CA LYS A 159 23.79 -1.61 14.28
C LYS A 159 22.99 -0.43 13.75
N LEU A 160 22.69 -0.40 12.45
CA LEU A 160 21.86 0.64 11.86
C LEU A 160 20.46 0.65 12.47
N ILE A 161 19.83 -0.53 12.64
CA ILE A 161 18.53 -0.63 13.32
C ILE A 161 18.60 -0.13 14.76
N ILE A 162 19.63 -0.48 15.54
CA ILE A 162 19.78 0.03 16.91
C ILE A 162 19.84 1.56 16.95
N ARG A 163 20.57 2.18 16.02
CA ARG A 163 20.62 3.64 15.88
C ARG A 163 19.25 4.23 15.50
N CYS A 164 18.46 3.51 14.70
CA CYS A 164 17.06 3.89 14.42
C CYS A 164 16.19 3.90 15.67
N LEU A 165 16.34 2.93 16.59
CA LEU A 165 15.61 2.93 17.87
C LEU A 165 15.96 4.18 18.70
N GLU A 166 17.21 4.63 18.64
CA GLU A 166 17.71 5.82 19.34
C GLU A 166 17.32 7.14 18.66
N ARG A 167 16.73 7.08 17.46
CA ARG A 167 16.41 8.25 16.61
C ARG A 167 17.65 9.10 16.28
N GLU A 168 18.79 8.44 16.09
CA GLU A 168 20.01 9.12 15.65
C GLU A 168 19.94 9.54 14.17
N GLU A 169 20.59 10.63 13.82
CA GLU A 169 20.81 10.97 12.40
C GLU A 169 21.77 9.96 11.74
N LEU A 170 21.34 9.39 10.62
CA LEU A 170 22.00 8.34 9.86
C LEU A 170 22.66 8.93 8.60
N ASN A 171 23.50 9.96 8.80
CA ASN A 171 24.18 10.64 7.71
C ASN A 171 24.89 9.68 6.74
N ASN A 172 24.54 9.76 5.45
CA ASN A 172 25.19 9.07 4.31
C ASN A 172 25.27 7.53 4.40
N ASN A 173 24.40 6.88 5.15
CA ASN A 173 24.37 5.42 5.18
C ASN A 173 23.58 4.86 3.99
N HIS A 174 24.25 4.11 3.13
CA HIS A 174 23.56 3.32 2.11
C HIS A 174 22.90 2.12 2.78
N TRP A 175 21.56 2.09 2.74
CA TRP A 175 20.79 0.98 3.28
C TRP A 175 20.98 -0.24 2.38
N ALA A 176 21.10 -1.41 2.99
CA ALA A 176 21.07 -2.65 2.23
C ALA A 176 19.70 -2.82 1.58
N LYS A 177 19.64 -3.37 0.36
CA LYS A 177 18.37 -3.63 -0.34
C LYS A 177 17.35 -4.40 0.50
N ASP A 178 17.79 -5.41 1.26
CA ASP A 178 16.90 -6.19 2.14
C ASP A 178 16.33 -5.33 3.27
N LEU A 179 17.10 -4.37 3.77
CA LEU A 179 16.67 -3.44 4.81
C LEU A 179 15.75 -2.35 4.23
N GLU A 180 15.99 -1.90 3.00
CA GLU A 180 15.05 -1.03 2.28
C GLU A 180 13.69 -1.74 2.10
N GLN A 181 13.69 -3.02 1.70
CA GLN A 181 12.45 -3.79 1.57
C GLN A 181 11.71 -3.96 2.90
N LEU A 182 12.45 -4.15 4.00
CA LEU A 182 11.87 -4.19 5.34
C LEU A 182 11.24 -2.84 5.73
N LEU A 183 11.93 -1.73 5.47
CA LEU A 183 11.37 -0.39 5.68
C LEU A 183 10.10 -0.15 4.87
N VAL A 184 10.07 -0.58 3.59
CA VAL A 184 8.86 -0.49 2.76
C VAL A 184 7.69 -1.20 3.42
N ARG A 185 7.88 -2.41 3.98
CA ARG A 185 6.85 -3.11 4.74
C ARG A 185 6.45 -2.35 6.01
N PHE A 186 7.41 -1.73 6.71
CA PHE A 186 7.12 -0.91 7.88
C PHE A 186 6.32 0.33 7.55
N PHE A 187 6.54 1.01 6.42
CA PHE A 187 5.75 2.20 6.07
C PHE A 187 4.26 1.90 5.94
N GLU A 188 3.89 0.77 5.34
CA GLU A 188 2.49 0.36 5.29
C GLU A 188 1.91 0.21 6.71
N LYS A 189 2.67 -0.40 7.62
CA LYS A 189 2.24 -0.60 9.02
C LYS A 189 2.19 0.71 9.81
N LEU A 190 3.19 1.57 9.67
CA LEU A 190 3.25 2.85 10.36
C LEU A 190 2.11 3.78 9.91
N ILE A 191 1.74 3.75 8.62
CA ILE A 191 0.59 4.52 8.12
C ILE A 191 -0.70 3.98 8.72
N GLN A 192 -0.92 2.66 8.73
CA GLN A 192 -2.08 2.04 9.38
C GLN A 192 -2.17 2.39 10.88
N LEU A 193 -1.02 2.49 11.54
CA LEU A 193 -0.91 2.85 12.95
C LEU A 193 -0.86 4.36 13.17
N HIS A 194 -0.96 5.21 12.14
CA HIS A 194 -0.82 6.67 12.24
C HIS A 194 0.43 7.12 13.03
N GLU A 195 1.54 6.41 12.91
CA GLU A 195 2.80 6.68 13.60
C GLU A 195 3.64 7.69 12.79
N PHE A 196 3.09 8.88 12.56
CA PHE A 196 3.64 9.88 11.64
C PHE A 196 5.01 10.42 12.08
N ASP A 197 5.24 10.64 13.38
CA ASP A 197 6.56 11.03 13.89
C ASP A 197 7.63 9.98 13.54
N THR A 198 7.24 8.70 13.57
CA THR A 198 8.14 7.60 13.20
C THR A 198 8.42 7.60 11.71
N ILE A 199 7.40 7.88 10.89
CA ILE A 199 7.51 8.02 9.44
C ILE A 199 8.44 9.19 9.09
N ASP A 200 8.20 10.38 9.66
CA ASP A 200 8.99 11.59 9.40
C ASP A 200 10.47 11.38 9.71
N TYR A 201 10.77 10.72 10.83
CA TYR A 201 12.12 10.29 11.14
C TYR A 201 12.69 9.44 10.00
N PHE A 202 12.05 8.35 9.59
CA PHE A 202 12.62 7.49 8.53
C PHE A 202 12.75 8.23 7.20
N VAL A 203 11.77 9.05 6.82
CA VAL A 203 11.79 9.86 5.59
C VAL A 203 12.98 10.82 5.58
N SER A 204 13.28 11.48 6.70
CA SER A 204 14.45 12.35 6.82
C SER A 204 15.78 11.62 6.63
N GLN A 205 15.81 10.29 6.81
CA GLN A 205 16.98 9.44 6.63
C GLN A 205 17.02 8.75 5.26
N MET A 206 16.00 8.89 4.42
CA MET A 206 15.94 8.26 3.10
C MET A 206 16.79 9.02 2.08
N THR A 207 17.82 8.38 1.57
CA THR A 207 18.63 8.92 0.46
C THR A 207 18.46 8.14 -0.84
N SER A 208 17.78 6.99 -0.80
CA SER A 208 17.63 6.08 -1.94
C SER A 208 16.37 6.40 -2.73
N TYR A 209 16.55 6.67 -4.02
CA TYR A 209 15.46 6.89 -4.98
C TYR A 209 14.44 5.73 -4.96
N ASN A 210 14.92 4.49 -4.96
CA ASN A 210 14.05 3.30 -4.98
C ASN A 210 13.17 3.21 -3.73
N LEU A 211 13.73 3.55 -2.57
CA LEU A 211 13.01 3.56 -1.31
C LEU A 211 11.97 4.69 -1.28
N GLN A 212 12.35 5.90 -1.68
CA GLN A 212 11.46 7.06 -1.77
C GLN A 212 10.29 6.79 -2.73
N PHE A 213 10.57 6.23 -3.91
CA PHE A 213 9.52 5.89 -4.88
C PHE A 213 8.59 4.78 -4.38
N SER A 214 9.12 3.78 -3.67
CA SER A 214 8.31 2.75 -3.04
C SER A 214 7.41 3.32 -1.95
N PHE A 215 7.94 4.24 -1.14
CA PHE A 215 7.19 4.92 -0.10
C PHE A 215 6.10 5.86 -0.66
N ALA A 216 6.40 6.62 -1.72
CA ALA A 216 5.42 7.45 -2.42
C ALA A 216 4.22 6.62 -2.95
N LYS A 217 4.49 5.46 -3.55
CA LYS A 217 3.43 4.51 -3.95
C LYS A 217 2.56 4.07 -2.78
N ILE A 218 3.16 3.79 -1.62
CA ILE A 218 2.40 3.43 -0.42
C ILE A 218 1.52 4.61 0.02
N LEU A 219 2.07 5.82 0.13
CA LEU A 219 1.31 7.01 0.53
C LEU A 219 0.10 7.25 -0.36
N ALA A 220 0.27 7.20 -1.69
CA ALA A 220 -0.85 7.34 -2.62
C ALA A 220 -1.90 6.24 -2.45
N ASN A 221 -1.47 4.99 -2.18
CA ASN A 221 -2.39 3.89 -1.89
C ASN A 221 -3.25 4.15 -0.63
N TYR A 222 -2.78 4.95 0.32
CA TYR A 222 -3.55 5.39 1.49
C TYR A 222 -4.27 6.73 1.29
N GLY A 223 -4.16 7.34 0.10
CA GLY A 223 -4.84 8.59 -0.26
C GLY A 223 -4.01 9.86 0.01
N PHE A 224 -2.75 9.74 0.43
CA PHE A 224 -1.85 10.87 0.66
C PHE A 224 -1.15 11.30 -0.65
N ASN A 225 -1.94 11.56 -1.71
CA ASN A 225 -1.43 11.79 -3.06
C ASN A 225 -0.50 13.01 -3.13
N ASP A 226 -0.88 14.14 -2.50
CA ASP A 226 -0.10 15.37 -2.56
C ASP A 226 1.29 15.20 -1.91
N ILE A 227 1.34 14.52 -0.76
CA ILE A 227 2.60 14.21 -0.07
C ILE A 227 3.44 13.25 -0.92
N ALA A 228 2.80 12.25 -1.51
CA ALA A 228 3.47 11.28 -2.35
C ALA A 228 4.12 11.91 -3.60
N ILE A 229 3.45 12.86 -4.23
CA ILE A 229 4.00 13.65 -5.35
C ILE A 229 5.17 14.52 -4.87
N ASN A 230 5.00 15.25 -3.75
CA ASN A 230 6.06 16.11 -3.20
C ASN A 230 7.37 15.35 -2.90
N ILE A 231 7.29 14.10 -2.44
CA ILE A 231 8.47 13.26 -2.21
C ILE A 231 9.22 12.98 -3.52
N MET A 232 8.49 12.75 -4.61
CA MET A 232 9.06 12.47 -5.92
C MET A 232 9.57 13.73 -6.62
N ASP A 233 8.95 14.89 -6.37
CA ASP A 233 9.37 16.16 -6.96
C ASP A 233 10.81 16.54 -6.58
N LEU A 234 11.25 16.14 -5.38
CA LEU A 234 12.63 16.31 -4.92
C LEU A 234 13.66 15.54 -5.75
N GLN A 235 13.22 14.58 -6.58
CA GLN A 235 14.06 13.70 -7.39
C GLN A 235 14.02 14.02 -8.90
N LEU A 236 13.36 15.11 -9.31
CA LEU A 236 12.99 15.39 -10.70
C LEU A 236 14.10 15.46 -11.76
N PRO A 237 15.40 15.66 -11.49
CA PRO A 237 16.40 15.47 -12.54
C PRO A 237 16.77 14.01 -12.83
N ASN A 238 16.43 13.04 -11.95
CA ASN A 238 16.93 11.65 -12.00
C ASN A 238 15.84 10.57 -11.98
N VAL A 239 14.57 10.93 -12.19
CA VAL A 239 13.44 9.98 -12.20
C VAL A 239 13.44 9.13 -13.47
N ASP A 240 13.19 7.83 -13.30
CA ASP A 240 12.94 6.93 -14.41
C ASP A 240 11.54 7.15 -15.01
N ARG A 241 11.33 6.54 -16.17
CA ARG A 241 10.06 6.56 -16.89
C ARG A 241 8.87 6.09 -16.06
N ASP A 242 9.04 5.04 -15.26
CA ASP A 242 7.94 4.45 -14.50
C ASP A 242 7.45 5.40 -13.40
N ALA A 243 8.36 6.13 -12.77
CA ALA A 243 8.02 7.20 -11.85
C ALA A 243 7.32 8.37 -12.56
N LEU A 244 7.78 8.79 -13.74
CA LEU A 244 7.11 9.84 -14.51
C LEU A 244 5.65 9.47 -14.85
N VAL A 245 5.44 8.23 -15.32
CA VAL A 245 4.09 7.70 -15.59
C VAL A 245 3.26 7.67 -14.31
N TRP A 246 3.83 7.20 -13.21
CA TRP A 246 3.12 7.12 -11.94
C TRP A 246 2.72 8.50 -11.40
N ILE A 247 3.60 9.50 -11.46
CA ILE A 247 3.30 10.90 -11.08
C ILE A 247 2.17 11.45 -11.96
N ALA A 248 2.25 11.22 -13.28
CA ALA A 248 1.22 11.64 -14.22
C ALA A 248 -0.15 11.01 -13.89
N ASP A 249 -0.19 9.71 -13.56
CA ASP A 249 -1.41 9.02 -13.13
C ASP A 249 -1.99 9.65 -11.86
N GLN A 250 -1.15 9.97 -10.86
CA GLN A 250 -1.60 10.59 -9.60
C GLN A 250 -2.20 11.99 -9.85
N LEU A 251 -1.52 12.82 -10.65
CA LEU A 251 -1.99 14.16 -11.02
C LEU A 251 -3.31 14.11 -11.80
N ALA A 252 -3.45 13.16 -12.74
CA ALA A 252 -4.69 12.97 -13.48
C ALA A 252 -5.84 12.54 -12.58
N ALA A 253 -5.58 11.71 -11.56
CA ALA A 253 -6.59 11.24 -10.62
C ALA A 253 -7.19 12.38 -9.78
N VAL A 254 -6.39 13.40 -9.45
CA VAL A 254 -6.84 14.60 -8.74
C VAL A 254 -7.33 15.73 -9.67
N GLY A 255 -7.39 15.48 -10.98
CA GLY A 255 -7.89 16.42 -11.98
C GLY A 255 -6.89 17.46 -12.47
N ASN A 256 -5.62 17.37 -12.08
CA ASN A 256 -4.54 18.23 -12.59
C ASN A 256 -4.03 17.72 -13.95
N TYR A 257 -4.88 17.84 -14.96
CA TYR A 257 -4.65 17.27 -16.28
C TYR A 257 -3.50 17.93 -17.05
N ASN A 258 -3.26 19.23 -16.84
CA ASN A 258 -2.21 19.95 -17.55
C ASN A 258 -0.83 19.51 -17.10
N GLU A 259 -0.62 19.38 -15.79
CA GLU A 259 0.65 18.92 -15.25
C GLU A 259 0.86 17.43 -15.51
N SER A 260 -0.20 16.62 -15.35
CA SER A 260 -0.19 15.21 -15.74
C SER A 260 0.26 15.01 -17.19
N MET A 261 -0.28 15.80 -18.13
CA MET A 261 0.13 15.74 -19.54
C MET A 261 1.64 16.00 -19.71
N ARG A 262 2.21 16.99 -19.02
CA ARG A 262 3.65 17.29 -19.11
C ARG A 262 4.51 16.10 -18.66
N PHE A 263 4.10 15.41 -17.59
CA PHE A 263 4.80 14.22 -17.12
C PHE A 263 4.69 13.04 -18.07
N TYR A 264 3.53 12.82 -18.71
CA TYR A 264 3.42 11.82 -19.77
C TYR A 264 4.26 12.19 -21.00
N GLU A 265 4.32 13.48 -21.38
CA GLU A 265 5.18 13.94 -22.48
C GLU A 265 6.65 13.60 -22.18
N PHE A 266 7.15 13.88 -20.97
CA PHE A 266 8.51 13.47 -20.55
C PHE A 266 8.72 11.95 -20.54
N ALA A 267 7.74 11.17 -20.05
CA ALA A 267 7.83 9.71 -20.08
C ALA A 267 7.87 9.17 -21.52
N ASN A 268 7.11 9.80 -22.42
CA ASN A 268 7.02 9.44 -23.83
C ASN A 268 8.29 9.81 -24.62
N GLU A 269 8.99 10.89 -24.22
CA GLU A 269 10.31 11.25 -24.75
C GLU A 269 11.38 10.20 -24.40
N GLN A 270 11.29 9.57 -23.22
CA GLN A 270 12.19 8.46 -22.85
C GLN A 270 11.86 7.18 -23.63
N GLU A 271 10.59 6.74 -23.60
CA GLU A 271 10.10 5.62 -24.38
C GLU A 271 8.59 5.73 -24.62
N SER A 272 8.22 5.79 -25.90
CA SER A 272 6.82 5.85 -26.33
C SER A 272 6.15 4.47 -26.29
N THR A 273 5.18 4.28 -25.39
CA THR A 273 4.37 3.05 -25.32
C THR A 273 2.89 3.32 -25.47
N PHE A 274 2.12 2.32 -25.92
CA PHE A 274 0.68 2.44 -26.14
C PHE A 274 -0.06 2.98 -24.90
N ASN A 275 0.27 2.49 -23.70
CA ASN A 275 -0.41 2.89 -22.46
C ASN A 275 -0.22 4.37 -22.15
N VAL A 276 0.98 4.92 -22.37
CA VAL A 276 1.23 6.36 -22.14
C VAL A 276 0.46 7.20 -23.15
N LEU A 277 0.49 6.80 -24.44
CA LEU A 277 -0.26 7.47 -25.49
C LEU A 277 -1.78 7.42 -25.25
N GLU A 278 -2.30 6.29 -24.74
CA GLU A 278 -3.70 6.14 -24.36
C GLU A 278 -4.07 7.08 -23.21
N SER A 279 -3.25 7.16 -22.15
CA SER A 279 -3.49 8.09 -21.04
C SER A 279 -3.49 9.55 -21.50
N MET A 280 -2.52 9.94 -22.35
CA MET A 280 -2.50 11.27 -22.97
C MET A 280 -3.77 11.52 -23.80
N TYR A 281 -4.22 10.53 -24.57
CA TYR A 281 -5.45 10.62 -25.36
C TYR A 281 -6.68 10.85 -24.49
N GLN A 282 -6.81 10.11 -23.38
CA GLN A 282 -7.91 10.30 -22.42
C GLN A 282 -7.91 11.70 -21.80
N ILE A 283 -6.72 12.25 -21.48
CA ILE A 283 -6.59 13.62 -21.00
C ILE A 283 -7.03 14.63 -22.06
N CYS A 284 -6.60 14.48 -23.31
CA CYS A 284 -7.01 15.39 -24.38
C CYS A 284 -8.52 15.36 -24.64
N ILE A 285 -9.18 14.20 -24.52
CA ILE A 285 -10.66 14.12 -24.56
C ILE A 285 -11.26 14.98 -23.45
N LYS A 286 -10.78 14.84 -22.21
CA LYS A 286 -11.32 15.57 -21.06
C LYS A 286 -11.11 17.09 -21.18
N ASN A 287 -10.00 17.51 -21.78
CA ASN A 287 -9.65 18.93 -21.96
C ASN A 287 -10.18 19.54 -23.27
N ASN A 288 -10.87 18.77 -24.12
CA ASN A 288 -11.31 19.18 -25.46
C ASN A 288 -10.16 19.69 -26.38
N ASP A 289 -8.94 19.18 -26.22
CA ASP A 289 -7.79 19.56 -27.05
C ASP A 289 -7.79 18.75 -28.37
N SER A 290 -8.56 19.26 -29.34
CA SER A 290 -8.78 18.63 -30.64
C SER A 290 -7.51 18.55 -31.50
N TYR A 291 -6.54 19.45 -31.29
CA TYR A 291 -5.30 19.49 -32.07
C TYR A 291 -4.35 18.38 -31.64
N LYS A 292 -4.12 18.20 -30.32
CA LYS A 292 -3.28 17.12 -29.81
C LYS A 292 -3.89 15.73 -30.05
N LEU A 293 -5.22 15.62 -30.07
CA LEU A 293 -5.93 14.35 -30.29
C LEU A 293 -5.55 13.67 -31.62
N PHE A 294 -5.43 14.44 -32.71
CA PHE A 294 -5.12 13.87 -34.02
C PHE A 294 -3.73 13.20 -34.03
N ASN A 295 -2.72 13.90 -33.52
CA ASN A 295 -1.35 13.40 -33.48
C ASN A 295 -1.23 12.16 -32.58
N LEU A 296 -1.94 12.13 -31.45
CA LEU A 296 -1.97 10.98 -30.55
C LEU A 296 -2.61 9.75 -31.19
N ILE A 297 -3.74 9.90 -31.90
CA ILE A 297 -4.38 8.76 -32.58
C ILE A 297 -3.41 8.12 -33.59
N GLN A 298 -2.66 8.92 -34.35
CA GLN A 298 -1.67 8.40 -35.29
C GLN A 298 -0.52 7.68 -34.59
N ALA A 299 0.01 8.24 -33.50
CA ALA A 299 1.03 7.60 -32.69
C ALA A 299 0.55 6.26 -32.11
N MET A 300 -0.67 6.21 -31.60
CA MET A 300 -1.28 4.99 -31.03
C MET A 300 -1.46 3.88 -32.07
N LYS A 301 -1.92 4.22 -33.29
CA LYS A 301 -2.08 3.25 -34.41
C LYS A 301 -0.75 2.60 -34.80
N ASN A 302 0.34 3.35 -34.70
CA ASN A 302 1.68 2.91 -35.09
C ASN A 302 2.46 2.27 -33.93
N SER A 303 1.97 2.36 -32.70
CA SER A 303 2.65 1.81 -31.53
C SER A 303 2.51 0.28 -31.40
N THR A 304 3.39 -0.30 -30.60
CA THR A 304 3.40 -1.72 -30.23
C THR A 304 3.07 -1.90 -28.75
N PRO A 305 2.16 -2.83 -28.39
CA PRO A 305 1.42 -3.74 -29.27
C PRO A 305 0.33 -3.03 -30.08
N LYS A 306 0.02 -3.56 -31.28
CA LYS A 306 -1.04 -2.99 -32.14
C LYS A 306 -2.40 -3.12 -31.46
N SER A 307 -3.10 -1.99 -31.28
CA SER A 307 -4.44 -1.96 -30.71
C SER A 307 -5.52 -1.96 -31.77
N LYS A 308 -6.41 -2.97 -31.75
CA LYS A 308 -7.62 -3.00 -32.60
C LYS A 308 -8.56 -1.83 -32.29
N TRP A 309 -8.58 -1.36 -31.05
CA TRP A 309 -9.38 -0.20 -30.64
C TRP A 309 -8.82 1.07 -31.27
N ALA A 310 -7.51 1.32 -31.17
CA ALA A 310 -6.88 2.49 -31.79
C ALA A 310 -7.06 2.53 -33.31
N ASN A 311 -7.01 1.38 -33.99
CA ASN A 311 -7.27 1.30 -35.43
C ASN A 311 -8.71 1.63 -35.83
N LYS A 312 -9.67 1.51 -34.90
CA LYS A 312 -11.07 1.90 -35.09
C LYS A 312 -11.36 3.34 -34.69
N LEU A 313 -10.39 4.05 -34.09
CA LEU A 313 -10.52 5.48 -33.83
C LEU A 313 -10.47 6.20 -35.19
N GLU A 314 -11.64 6.52 -35.72
CA GLU A 314 -11.82 7.40 -36.86
C GLU A 314 -11.80 8.88 -36.42
N HIS A 315 -11.62 9.78 -37.38
CA HIS A 315 -11.72 11.21 -37.16
C HIS A 315 -13.12 11.56 -36.63
N TYR A 316 -13.27 11.62 -35.31
CA TYR A 316 -14.34 12.43 -34.75
C TYR A 316 -14.04 13.88 -35.17
N ASN A 317 -14.92 14.46 -35.98
CA ASN A 317 -14.93 15.89 -36.29
C ASN A 317 -15.12 16.67 -34.96
N PHE A 318 -14.02 16.91 -34.26
CA PHE A 318 -13.97 17.78 -33.08
C PHE A 318 -13.98 19.28 -33.47
N LEU A 319 -14.18 19.60 -34.76
CA LEU A 319 -14.27 20.95 -35.29
C LEU A 319 -15.72 21.44 -35.49
N SER A 320 -16.72 20.75 -34.94
CA SER A 320 -18.10 21.22 -35.01
C SER A 320 -18.81 21.09 -33.67
N ARG A 321 -18.56 22.05 -32.77
CA ARG A 321 -19.56 22.62 -31.86
C ARG A 321 -19.13 24.01 -31.39
#